data_AF-A0A442JA63-F1
#
_entry.id   AF-A0A442JA63-F1
#
_cell.length_a   1.000
_cell.length_b   1.000
_cell.length_c   1.000
_cell.angle_alpha   90.00
_cell.angle_beta   90.00
_cell.angle_gamma   90.00
#
_symmetry.space_group_name_H-M   'P 1'
#
loop_
_entity.id
_entity.type
_entity.pdbx_description
1 polymer ?
#
loop_
_entity_poly.entity_id
_entity_poly.type
_entity_poly.pdbx_seq_one_letter_code
_entity_poly.pdbx_strand_id
1 'polypeptide(L)'
;MAKLPERMTTRSGTFYCRIWVPTDIAPIYGRQLVVRSLRTKDLKTAKSRLARKSVELENQFDEIRADQIAGDNLAAPDSRMIRAGFRDIAREHAIAANDDEFSRRAGLFSTR
;
A
#
# COMPACT_ATOMS: atom_id res chain seq x y z
N MET A 1 -41.37 -3.83 -8.77
CA MET A 1 -40.37 -3.53 -7.71
C MET A 1 -39.45 -2.42 -8.21
N ALA A 2 -39.26 -1.34 -7.45
CA ALA A 2 -38.36 -0.26 -7.87
C ALA A 2 -36.91 -0.79 -7.91
N LYS A 3 -36.22 -0.58 -9.03
CA LYS A 3 -34.82 -0.99 -9.20
C LYS A 3 -33.95 -0.24 -8.18
N LEU A 4 -33.22 -0.98 -7.36
CA LEU A 4 -32.24 -0.40 -6.44
C LEU A 4 -31.03 0.10 -7.24
N PRO A 5 -30.41 1.22 -6.86
CA PRO A 5 -29.14 1.67 -7.44
C PRO A 5 -28.06 0.58 -7.31
N GLU A 6 -27.20 0.47 -8.30
CA GLU A 6 -26.15 -0.57 -8.38
C GLU A 6 -25.22 -0.60 -7.15
N ARG A 7 -24.89 0.58 -6.62
CA ARG A 7 -24.06 0.77 -5.42
C ARG A 7 -24.81 0.61 -4.10
N MET A 8 -26.05 0.11 -4.12
CA MET A 8 -26.90 0.00 -2.93
C MET A 8 -27.39 -1.44 -2.69
N THR A 9 -27.30 -1.90 -1.45
CA THR A 9 -27.85 -3.19 -1.02
C THR A 9 -28.73 -3.01 0.20
N THR A 10 -29.63 -3.97 0.43
CA THR A 10 -30.51 -3.99 1.60
C THR A 10 -30.24 -5.25 2.40
N ARG A 11 -30.03 -5.10 3.71
CA ARG A 11 -29.90 -6.22 4.65
C ARG A 11 -30.79 -5.96 5.86
N SER A 12 -31.70 -6.89 6.16
CA SER A 12 -32.64 -6.80 7.29
C SER A 12 -33.41 -5.46 7.32
N GLY A 13 -33.83 -4.99 6.15
CA GLY A 13 -34.56 -3.74 5.97
C GLY A 13 -33.73 -2.45 6.09
N THR A 14 -32.42 -2.54 6.34
CA THR A 14 -31.51 -1.38 6.39
C THR A 14 -30.74 -1.28 5.07
N PHE A 15 -30.60 -0.07 4.54
CA PHE A 15 -29.83 0.18 3.32
C PHE A 15 -28.34 0.38 3.60
N TYR A 16 -27.51 -0.11 2.68
CA TYR A 16 -26.06 -0.03 2.71
C TYR A 16 -25.53 0.43 1.36
N CYS A 17 -24.49 1.26 1.39
CA CYS A 17 -23.66 1.62 0.25
C CYS A 17 -22.56 0.57 0.06
N ARG A 18 -22.32 0.17 -1.20
CA ARG A 18 -21.26 -0.76 -1.60
C ARG A 18 -20.45 -0.14 -2.72
N ILE A 19 -19.16 0.07 -2.47
CA ILE A 19 -18.23 0.63 -3.46
C ILE A 19 -16.97 -0.23 -3.49
N TRP A 20 -16.53 -0.57 -4.70
CA TRP A 20 -15.25 -1.22 -4.91
C TRP A 20 -14.13 -0.20 -4.77
N VAL A 21 -13.07 -0.59 -4.05
CA VAL A 21 -11.84 0.19 -3.98
C VAL A 21 -11.22 0.24 -5.39
N PRO A 22 -10.91 1.43 -5.92
CA PRO A 22 -10.23 1.59 -7.21
C PRO A 22 -8.89 0.82 -7.27
N THR A 23 -8.53 0.31 -8.45
CA THR A 23 -7.36 -0.57 -8.65
C THR A 23 -6.02 0.14 -8.44
N ASP A 24 -6.01 1.45 -8.62
CA ASP A 24 -4.89 2.37 -8.39
C ASP A 24 -4.50 2.45 -6.91
N ILE A 25 -5.47 2.61 -6.01
CA ILE A 25 -5.22 2.66 -4.55
C ILE A 25 -5.29 1.29 -3.87
N ALA A 26 -5.78 0.28 -4.56
CA ALA A 26 -5.92 -1.09 -4.06
C ALA A 26 -4.63 -1.69 -3.42
N PRO A 27 -3.40 -1.41 -3.91
CA PRO A 27 -2.18 -1.89 -3.26
C PRO A 27 -1.98 -1.35 -1.83
N ILE A 28 -2.48 -0.14 -1.54
CA ILE A 28 -2.29 0.55 -0.26
C ILE A 28 -3.48 0.29 0.66
N TYR A 29 -4.70 0.43 0.13
CA TYR A 29 -5.94 0.32 0.89
C TYR A 29 -6.44 -1.14 1.03
N GLY A 30 -5.92 -2.04 0.20
CA GLY A 30 -6.39 -3.41 0.05
C GLY A 30 -7.50 -3.56 -1.01
N ARG A 31 -7.47 -4.65 -1.77
CA ARG A 31 -8.51 -5.02 -2.76
C ARG A 31 -9.78 -5.50 -2.06
N GLN A 32 -10.51 -4.59 -1.45
CA GLN A 32 -11.72 -4.89 -0.68
C GLN A 32 -12.96 -4.16 -1.20
N LEU A 33 -14.12 -4.74 -0.93
CA LEU A 33 -15.41 -4.09 -1.14
C LEU A 33 -15.77 -3.30 0.13
N VAL A 34 -15.87 -1.98 0.01
CA VAL A 34 -16.28 -1.12 1.13
C VAL A 34 -17.79 -1.15 1.26
N VAL A 35 -18.28 -1.62 2.40
CA VAL A 35 -19.72 -1.66 2.73
C VAL A 35 -20.01 -0.74 3.91
N ARG A 36 -20.83 0.30 3.69
CA ARG A 36 -21.20 1.28 4.72
C ARG A 36 -22.70 1.36 4.89
N SER A 37 -23.18 1.31 6.14
CA SER A 37 -24.62 1.46 6.43
C SER A 37 -25.10 2.88 6.20
N LEU A 38 -26.25 3.03 5.54
CA LEU A 38 -26.96 4.30 5.40
C LEU A 38 -27.89 4.59 6.58
N ARG A 39 -27.97 3.67 7.56
CA ARG A 39 -28.72 3.79 8.82
C ARG A 39 -30.17 4.25 8.63
N THR A 40 -30.82 3.74 7.60
CA THR A 40 -32.23 4.05 7.31
C THR A 40 -32.91 2.86 6.66
N LYS A 41 -34.22 2.75 6.90
CA LYS A 41 -35.14 1.80 6.26
C LYS A 41 -36.03 2.46 5.20
N ASP A 42 -35.99 3.79 5.10
CA ASP A 42 -36.73 4.53 4.06
C ASP A 42 -35.87 4.67 2.79
N LEU A 43 -36.45 4.28 1.66
CA LEU A 43 -35.82 4.31 0.34
C LEU A 43 -35.46 5.74 -0.10
N LYS A 44 -36.33 6.72 0.14
CA LYS A 44 -36.10 8.11 -0.30
C LYS A 44 -34.91 8.71 0.45
N THR A 45 -34.92 8.55 1.77
CA THR A 45 -33.80 8.95 2.63
C THR A 45 -32.52 8.17 2.30
N ALA A 46 -32.61 6.87 1.99
CA ALA A 46 -31.47 6.06 1.60
C ALA A 46 -30.79 6.60 0.34
N LYS A 47 -31.54 6.93 -0.72
CA LYS A 47 -30.97 7.50 -1.95
C LYS A 47 -30.22 8.82 -1.70
N SER A 48 -30.80 9.71 -0.88
CA SER A 48 -30.15 10.97 -0.53
C SER A 48 -28.85 10.74 0.27
N ARG A 49 -28.86 9.82 1.24
CA ARG A 49 -27.67 9.46 2.02
C ARG A 49 -26.62 8.73 1.18
N LEU A 50 -27.05 7.92 0.22
CA LEU A 50 -26.16 7.20 -0.70
C LEU A 50 -25.33 8.17 -1.52
N ALA A 51 -25.94 9.21 -2.10
CA ALA A 51 -25.22 10.22 -2.86
C ALA A 51 -24.14 10.89 -1.99
N ARG A 52 -24.50 11.33 -0.78
CA ARG A 52 -23.55 11.96 0.16
C ARG A 52 -22.42 11.02 0.56
N LYS A 53 -22.74 9.77 0.91
CA LYS A 53 -21.73 8.77 1.30
C LYS A 53 -20.84 8.32 0.15
N SER A 54 -21.34 8.36 -1.08
CA SER A 54 -20.52 8.02 -2.25
C SER A 54 -19.45 9.08 -2.47
N VAL A 55 -19.83 10.36 -2.41
CA VAL A 55 -18.88 11.49 -2.52
C VAL A 55 -17.86 11.46 -1.37
N GLU A 56 -18.30 11.18 -0.14
CA GLU A 56 -17.37 11.08 1.01
C GLU A 56 -16.33 9.96 0.82
N LEU A 57 -16.73 8.80 0.29
CA LEU A 57 -15.81 7.70 -0.01
C LEU A 57 -14.89 8.04 -1.18
N GLU A 58 -15.39 8.71 -2.22
CA GLU A 58 -14.58 9.15 -3.35
C GLU A 58 -13.52 10.18 -2.91
N ASN A 59 -13.89 11.16 -2.09
CA ASN A 59 -12.94 12.12 -1.51
C ASN A 59 -11.84 11.44 -0.67
N GLN A 60 -12.19 10.43 0.13
CA GLN A 60 -11.20 9.65 0.89
C GLN A 60 -10.23 8.92 -0.03
N PHE A 61 -10.69 8.42 -1.17
CA PHE A 61 -9.82 7.79 -2.16
C PHE A 61 -8.93 8.82 -2.86
N ASP A 62 -9.43 10.02 -3.12
CA ASP A 62 -8.67 11.12 -3.72
C ASP A 62 -7.55 11.60 -2.78
N GLU A 63 -7.81 11.71 -1.48
CA GLU A 63 -6.81 12.02 -0.46
C GLU A 63 -5.67 10.98 -0.47
N ILE A 64 -6.01 9.69 -0.51
CA ILE A 64 -5.01 8.61 -0.59
C ILE A 64 -4.18 8.70 -1.88
N ARG A 65 -4.80 9.07 -3.02
CA ARG A 65 -4.05 9.29 -4.27
C ARG A 65 -3.10 10.48 -4.15
N ALA A 66 -3.53 11.57 -3.52
CA ALA A 66 -2.69 12.74 -3.31
C ALA A 66 -1.48 12.40 -2.42
N ASP A 67 -1.69 11.64 -1.35
CA ASP A 67 -0.63 11.15 -0.48
C ASP A 67 0.33 10.20 -1.20
N GLN A 68 -0.18 9.34 -2.08
CA GLN A 68 0.65 8.47 -2.91
C GLN A 68 1.57 9.29 -3.82
N ILE A 69 1.04 10.31 -4.51
CA ILE A 69 1.82 11.18 -5.38
C ILE A 69 2.88 11.93 -4.56
N ALA A 70 2.52 12.44 -3.38
CA ALA A 70 3.48 13.13 -2.50
C ALA A 70 4.59 12.19 -1.99
N GLY A 71 4.24 10.96 -1.61
CA GLY A 71 5.18 9.93 -1.17
C GLY A 71 6.12 9.48 -2.28
N ASP A 72 5.63 9.27 -3.49
CA ASP A 72 6.43 8.83 -4.64
C ASP A 72 7.46 9.89 -5.05
N ASN A 73 7.10 11.18 -4.95
CA ASN A 73 8.01 12.30 -5.19
C ASN A 73 9.16 12.40 -4.16
N LEU A 74 8.99 11.85 -2.96
CA LEU A 74 10.02 11.82 -1.91
C LEU A 74 10.81 10.50 -1.87
N ALA A 75 10.31 9.45 -2.55
CA ALA A 75 10.81 8.08 -2.44
C ALA A 75 11.65 7.62 -3.64
N ALA A 76 12.21 8.52 -4.44
CA ALA A 76 13.22 8.18 -5.43
C ALA A 76 14.64 8.42 -4.90
N PRO A 77 15.24 7.53 -4.08
CA PRO A 77 16.69 7.41 -4.08
C PRO A 77 17.10 6.85 -5.43
N ASP A 78 17.95 7.60 -6.15
CA ASP A 78 18.49 7.20 -7.45
C ASP A 78 19.00 5.75 -7.35
N SER A 79 18.34 4.83 -8.05
CA SER A 79 18.60 3.39 -7.96
C SER A 79 20.05 3.05 -8.35
N ARG A 80 20.72 3.97 -9.04
CA ARG A 80 22.16 3.91 -9.33
C ARG A 80 23.01 4.01 -8.05
N MET A 81 22.64 4.83 -7.08
CA MET A 81 23.37 4.99 -5.82
C MET A 81 23.29 3.75 -4.93
N ILE A 82 22.13 3.07 -4.89
CA ILE A 82 21.95 1.84 -4.11
C ILE A 82 22.80 0.69 -4.68
N ARG A 83 22.86 0.55 -6.01
CA ARG A 83 23.70 -0.47 -6.67
C ARG A 83 25.20 -0.19 -6.56
N ALA A 84 25.60 1.09 -6.55
CA ALA A 84 26.99 1.47 -6.31
C ALA A 84 27.42 1.05 -4.90
N GLY A 85 26.62 1.39 -3.88
CA GLY A 85 26.90 1.03 -2.48
C GLY A 85 27.03 -0.49 -2.26
N PHE A 86 26.17 -1.31 -2.86
CA PHE A 86 26.25 -2.76 -2.67
C PHE A 86 27.54 -3.39 -3.25
N ARG A 87 28.03 -2.88 -4.40
CA ARG A 87 29.29 -3.36 -5.00
C ARG A 87 30.50 -3.03 -4.14
N ASP A 88 30.51 -1.83 -3.54
CA ASP A 88 31.61 -1.40 -2.70
C ASP A 88 31.62 -2.16 -1.36
N ILE A 89 30.44 -2.37 -0.74
CA ILE A 89 30.30 -3.21 0.47
C ILE A 89 30.76 -4.66 0.19
N ALA A 90 30.35 -5.24 -0.94
CA ALA A 90 30.76 -6.59 -1.32
C ALA A 90 32.28 -6.70 -1.57
N ARG A 91 32.90 -5.66 -2.15
CA ARG A 91 34.35 -5.60 -2.36
C ARG A 91 35.09 -5.53 -1.03
N GLU A 92 34.67 -4.65 -0.13
CA GLU A 92 35.29 -4.48 1.19
C GLU A 92 35.24 -5.78 2.01
N HIS A 93 34.08 -6.45 2.02
CA HIS A 93 33.91 -7.72 2.71
C HIS A 93 34.77 -8.84 2.11
N ALA A 94 34.96 -8.88 0.78
CA ALA A 94 35.81 -9.87 0.13
C ALA A 94 37.30 -9.67 0.48
N ILE A 95 37.75 -8.42 0.60
CA ILE A 95 39.12 -8.09 1.02
C ILE A 95 39.34 -8.52 2.48
N ALA A 96 38.43 -8.13 3.38
CA ALA A 96 38.53 -8.50 4.80
C ALA A 96 38.55 -10.02 5.02
N ALA A 97 37.71 -10.78 4.30
CA ALA A 97 37.70 -12.23 4.39
C ALA A 97 39.02 -12.87 3.93
N ASN A 98 39.64 -12.34 2.88
CA ASN A 98 40.94 -12.81 2.40
C ASN A 98 42.07 -12.48 3.38
N ASP A 99 42.08 -11.28 3.96
CA ASP A 99 43.09 -10.85 4.94
C ASP A 99 43.01 -11.68 6.24
N ASP A 100 41.80 -11.98 6.70
CA ASP A 100 41.56 -12.85 7.85
C ASP A 100 42.03 -14.29 7.58
N GLU A 101 41.71 -14.84 6.40
CA GLU A 101 42.13 -16.20 6.03
C GLU A 101 43.66 -16.29 5.89
N PHE A 102 44.28 -15.30 5.27
CA PHE A 102 45.73 -15.21 5.11
C PHE A 102 46.43 -15.12 6.47
N SER A 103 45.94 -14.27 7.37
CA SER A 103 46.49 -14.10 8.72
C SER A 103 46.37 -15.39 9.54
N ARG A 104 45.22 -16.08 9.46
CA ARG A 104 45.04 -17.40 10.12
C ARG A 104 46.00 -18.45 9.57
N ARG A 105 46.17 -18.54 8.24
CA ARG A 105 47.10 -19.49 7.62
C ARG A 105 48.55 -19.18 7.94
N ALA A 106 48.96 -17.91 7.92
CA ALA A 106 50.31 -17.49 8.30
C ALA A 106 50.64 -17.82 9.77
N GLY A 107 49.67 -17.65 10.68
CA GLY A 107 49.82 -18.03 12.09
C GLY A 107 50.11 -19.52 12.32
N LEU A 108 49.59 -20.41 11.46
CA LEU A 108 49.88 -21.84 11.49
C LEU A 108 51.34 -22.17 11.10
N PHE A 109 52.01 -21.29 10.34
CA PHE A 109 53.41 -21.46 9.94
C PHE A 109 54.40 -20.68 10.82
N SER A 110 53.92 -19.71 11.62
CA SER A 110 54.74 -18.90 12.53
C SER A 110 55.00 -19.57 13.89
N THR A 111 54.38 -20.73 14.18
CA THR A 111 54.64 -21.53 15.38
C THR A 111 55.67 -22.62 15.12
N ARG A 112 56.92 -22.21 14.86
CA ARG A 112 58.10 -23.08 14.90
C ARG A 112 59.28 -22.34 15.51
#